data_AF-A0A937GJ50-F1
#
_entry.id   AF-A0A937GJ50-F1
#
_cell.length_a   1.000
_cell.length_b   1.000
_cell.length_c   1.000
_cell.angle_alpha   90.00
_cell.angle_beta   90.00
_cell.angle_gamma   90.00
#
_symmetry.space_group_name_H-M   'P 1'
#
loop_
_entity.id
_entity.type
_entity.pdbx_description
1 polymer ?
#
loop_
_entity_poly.entity_id
_entity_poly.type
_entity_poly.pdbx_seq_one_letter_code
_entity_poly.pdbx_strand_id
1 'polypeptide(L)'
;MRALLSLRFVAAVAGIFALLFVVQSITATDEEEPVVSDVAASPVTRVINLAERLDGSTTRFAVTPDGVSASTATFTIEEQRSVTIIEGTPGINDCSIDERALGNCAIFADLLGEAVVWFSLQPVVNDEYVVMPAVTGFENGLAILNNGMRLAHAPAFTRRCPDEYVSFTEMRTEVGTDFVTWWSLEDAELTDAVCTTG
;
A
#
# COMPACT_ATOMS: atom_id res chain seq x y z
N MET A 1 -50.14 -46.01 22.00
CA MET A 1 -49.52 -44.68 21.88
C MET A 1 -50.60 -43.61 21.83
N ARG A 2 -51.04 -43.07 22.98
CA ARG A 2 -51.94 -41.91 23.08
C ARG A 2 -52.03 -41.52 24.56
N ALA A 3 -51.32 -40.47 24.95
CA ALA A 3 -51.64 -39.56 26.07
C ALA A 3 -50.41 -38.74 26.47
N LEU A 4 -49.94 -37.83 25.61
CA LEU A 4 -49.05 -36.71 26.01
C LEU A 4 -49.33 -35.44 25.19
N LEU A 5 -50.59 -35.20 24.80
CA LEU A 5 -51.03 -33.91 24.26
C LEU A 5 -51.90 -33.22 25.32
N SER A 6 -51.23 -32.78 26.38
CA SER A 6 -51.81 -31.84 27.33
C SER A 6 -52.03 -30.51 26.58
N LEU A 7 -53.23 -29.96 26.67
CA LEU A 7 -53.60 -28.67 26.04
C LEU A 7 -52.59 -27.55 26.38
N ARG A 8 -51.95 -27.65 27.55
CA ARG A 8 -50.92 -26.70 28.01
C ARG A 8 -49.61 -26.83 27.25
N PHE A 9 -49.23 -28.03 26.82
CA PHE A 9 -48.05 -28.23 25.99
C PHE A 9 -48.24 -27.59 24.61
N VAL A 10 -49.41 -27.76 24.01
CA VAL A 10 -49.75 -27.11 22.72
C VAL A 10 -49.76 -25.59 22.87
N ALA A 11 -50.32 -25.06 23.94
CA ALA A 11 -50.32 -23.62 24.21
C ALA A 11 -48.91 -23.05 24.41
N ALA A 12 -48.02 -23.77 25.09
CA ALA A 12 -46.63 -23.34 25.28
C ALA A 12 -45.85 -23.32 23.97
N VAL A 13 -45.99 -24.36 23.14
CA VAL A 13 -45.33 -24.44 21.83
C VAL A 13 -45.86 -23.34 20.90
N ALA A 14 -47.19 -23.11 20.87
CA ALA A 14 -47.78 -22.02 20.08
C ALA A 14 -47.28 -20.64 20.53
N GLY A 15 -47.11 -20.43 21.84
CA GLY A 15 -46.53 -19.20 22.38
C GLY A 15 -45.09 -18.96 21.92
N ILE A 16 -44.25 -20.01 21.88
CA ILE A 16 -42.87 -19.91 21.39
C ILE A 16 -42.85 -19.57 19.89
N PHE A 17 -43.70 -20.21 19.08
CA PHE A 17 -43.80 -19.90 17.65
C PHE A 17 -44.31 -18.48 17.40
N ALA A 18 -45.28 -18.00 18.17
CA ALA A 18 -45.75 -16.62 18.07
C ALA A 18 -44.65 -15.61 18.41
N LEU A 19 -43.84 -15.90 19.43
CA LEU A 19 -42.73 -15.03 19.85
C LEU A 19 -41.60 -15.03 18.79
N LEU A 20 -41.26 -16.19 18.23
CA LEU A 20 -40.35 -16.30 17.10
C LEU A 20 -40.85 -15.55 15.86
N PHE A 21 -42.16 -15.62 15.58
CA PHE A 21 -42.77 -14.91 14.46
C PHE A 21 -42.73 -13.39 14.66
N VAL A 22 -42.96 -12.90 15.88
CA VAL A 22 -42.84 -11.47 16.21
C VAL A 22 -41.39 -11.00 16.08
N VAL A 23 -40.42 -11.79 16.54
CA VAL A 23 -38.99 -11.47 16.37
C VAL A 23 -38.64 -11.40 14.88
N GLN A 24 -39.04 -12.41 14.09
CA GLN A 24 -38.81 -12.40 12.65
C GLN A 24 -39.51 -11.25 11.94
N SER A 25 -40.71 -10.84 12.34
CA SER A 25 -41.38 -9.69 11.72
C SER A 25 -40.68 -8.36 12.02
N ILE A 26 -40.03 -8.25 13.19
CA ILE A 26 -39.25 -7.05 13.54
C ILE A 26 -37.91 -7.06 12.79
N THR A 27 -37.23 -8.21 12.72
CA THR A 27 -35.90 -8.31 12.08
C THR A 27 -35.95 -8.44 10.55
N ALA A 28 -37.06 -8.90 9.96
CA ALA A 28 -37.19 -9.03 8.51
C ALA A 28 -37.46 -7.70 7.79
N THR A 29 -37.59 -6.59 8.53
CA THR A 29 -37.74 -5.25 7.95
C THR A 29 -36.39 -4.51 7.84
N ASP A 30 -35.33 -5.05 8.44
CA ASP A 30 -33.96 -4.67 8.07
C ASP A 30 -33.56 -5.54 6.87
N GLU A 31 -34.02 -5.14 5.69
CA GLU A 31 -33.22 -5.39 4.51
C GLU A 31 -31.88 -4.71 4.80
N GLU A 32 -30.86 -5.49 5.15
CA GLU A 32 -29.48 -5.03 5.19
C GLU A 32 -29.17 -4.55 3.77
N GLU A 33 -29.48 -3.29 3.50
CA GLU A 33 -28.85 -2.57 2.40
C GLU A 33 -27.35 -2.80 2.60
N PRO A 34 -26.64 -3.33 1.60
CA PRO A 34 -25.20 -3.46 1.70
C PRO A 34 -24.71 -2.04 1.98
N VAL A 35 -24.23 -1.81 3.19
CA VAL A 35 -23.49 -0.61 3.53
C VAL A 35 -22.25 -0.71 2.67
N VAL A 36 -22.34 -0.14 1.47
CA VAL A 36 -21.18 0.25 0.69
C VAL A 36 -20.51 1.29 1.57
N SER A 37 -19.62 0.79 2.43
CA SER A 37 -18.62 1.62 3.05
C SER A 37 -17.79 2.16 1.91
N ASP A 38 -18.21 3.31 1.37
CA ASP A 38 -17.34 4.31 0.76
C ASP A 38 -16.46 4.93 1.87
N VAL A 39 -15.90 4.09 2.73
CA VAL A 39 -14.66 4.42 3.43
C VAL A 39 -13.65 4.34 2.32
N ALA A 40 -13.30 5.49 1.73
CA ALA A 40 -12.07 5.62 0.97
C ALA A 40 -10.99 4.92 1.80
N ALA A 41 -10.58 3.72 1.37
CA ALA A 41 -9.70 2.90 2.16
C ALA A 41 -8.43 3.72 2.35
N SER A 42 -8.19 4.17 3.59
CA SER A 42 -6.95 4.88 3.89
C SER A 42 -5.81 4.00 3.40
N PRO A 43 -4.87 4.54 2.62
CA PRO A 43 -3.82 3.73 2.04
C PRO A 43 -3.10 2.99 3.17
N VAL A 44 -2.87 1.68 2.97
CA VAL A 44 -2.17 0.86 3.95
C VAL A 44 -0.79 1.48 4.18
N THR A 45 -0.51 1.91 5.41
CA THR A 45 0.76 2.53 5.78
C THR A 45 1.89 1.50 5.71
N ARG A 46 2.99 1.84 5.04
CA ARG A 46 4.16 0.97 4.87
C ARG A 46 5.43 1.70 5.24
N VAL A 47 6.20 1.16 6.17
CA VAL A 47 7.50 1.73 6.52
C VAL A 47 8.54 1.07 5.64
N ILE A 48 9.12 1.83 4.73
CA ILE A 48 10.09 1.29 3.79
C ILE A 48 11.45 1.28 4.47
N ASN A 49 11.95 0.08 4.75
CA ASN A 49 13.21 -0.16 5.46
C ASN A 49 14.37 -0.49 4.50
N LEU A 50 14.05 -0.75 3.23
CA LEU A 50 15.02 -1.01 2.16
C LEU A 50 14.58 -0.23 0.92
N ALA A 51 15.44 0.66 0.43
CA ALA A 51 15.16 1.53 -0.71
C ALA A 51 16.43 1.67 -1.56
N GLU A 52 16.65 0.71 -2.48
CA GLU A 52 17.97 0.52 -3.11
C GLU A 52 17.90 0.13 -4.58
N ARG A 53 18.96 0.45 -5.33
CA ARG A 53 19.12 0.05 -6.73
C ARG A 53 19.39 -1.45 -6.83
N LEU A 54 18.79 -2.09 -7.82
CA LEU A 54 18.94 -3.52 -8.10
C LEU A 54 19.91 -3.75 -9.26
N ASP A 55 21.02 -4.46 -9.00
CA ASP A 55 22.02 -4.79 -10.03
C ASP A 55 21.55 -5.92 -10.94
N GLY A 56 20.79 -6.86 -10.38
CA GLY A 56 20.53 -8.16 -10.99
C GLY A 56 19.37 -8.90 -10.35
N SER A 57 18.83 -9.89 -11.05
CA SER A 57 17.90 -10.88 -10.48
C SER A 57 18.26 -12.29 -10.94
N THR A 58 18.04 -13.30 -10.07
CA THR A 58 18.31 -14.71 -10.41
C THR A 58 17.38 -15.22 -11.52
N THR A 59 16.13 -14.77 -11.50
CA THR A 59 15.08 -15.15 -12.45
C THR A 59 14.33 -13.91 -12.94
N ARG A 60 13.51 -14.11 -13.99
CA ARG A 60 12.47 -13.15 -14.35
C ARG A 60 11.48 -13.04 -13.21
N PHE A 61 11.11 -11.82 -12.88
CA PHE A 61 10.18 -11.52 -11.80
C PHE A 61 8.93 -10.85 -12.35
N ALA A 62 7.77 -11.24 -11.80
CA ALA A 62 6.49 -10.70 -12.16
C ALA A 62 5.58 -10.64 -10.93
N VAL A 63 4.59 -9.76 -11.00
CA VAL A 63 3.51 -9.63 -10.02
C VAL A 63 2.23 -10.09 -10.70
N THR A 64 1.43 -10.89 -10.01
CA THR A 64 0.13 -11.36 -10.49
C THR A 64 -0.88 -10.20 -10.51
N PRO A 65 -2.02 -10.36 -11.21
CA PRO A 65 -3.10 -9.35 -11.16
C PRO A 65 -3.63 -9.06 -9.75
N ASP A 66 -3.45 -10.00 -8.80
CA ASP A 66 -3.86 -9.85 -7.40
C ASP A 66 -2.85 -9.04 -6.57
N GLY A 67 -1.77 -8.53 -7.17
CA GLY A 67 -0.78 -7.71 -6.48
C GLY A 67 0.16 -8.50 -5.58
N VAL A 68 0.47 -9.75 -5.92
CA VAL A 68 1.47 -10.58 -5.22
C VAL A 68 2.53 -11.08 -6.19
N SER A 69 3.74 -11.37 -5.70
CA SER A 69 4.82 -11.97 -6.50
C SER A 69 4.39 -13.33 -7.07
N ALA A 70 4.61 -13.52 -8.37
CA ALA A 70 4.26 -14.75 -9.08
C ALA A 70 5.28 -15.88 -8.89
N SER A 71 6.46 -15.56 -8.34
CA SER A 71 7.55 -16.50 -8.13
C SER A 71 8.53 -15.97 -7.09
N THR A 72 9.29 -16.86 -6.47
CA THR A 72 10.44 -16.47 -5.66
C THR A 72 11.59 -15.98 -6.54
N ALA A 73 12.14 -14.80 -6.22
CA ALA A 73 13.32 -14.25 -6.88
C ALA A 73 14.28 -13.63 -5.85
N THR A 74 15.58 -13.79 -6.11
CA THR A 74 16.63 -13.10 -5.36
C THR A 74 17.19 -12.01 -6.25
N PHE A 75 17.22 -10.79 -5.72
CA PHE A 75 17.78 -9.63 -6.36
C PHE A 75 19.12 -9.28 -5.73
N THR A 76 20.10 -8.98 -6.58
CA THR A 76 21.43 -8.52 -6.14
C THR A 76 21.41 -7.01 -5.93
N ILE A 77 22.03 -6.59 -4.84
CA ILE A 77 22.21 -5.20 -4.43
C ILE A 77 23.71 -5.02 -4.16
N GLU A 78 24.37 -4.12 -4.87
CA GLU A 78 25.80 -3.79 -4.71
C GLU A 78 26.74 -5.00 -4.57
N GLU A 79 26.79 -5.85 -5.60
CA GLU A 79 27.63 -7.07 -5.76
C GLU A 79 27.57 -8.16 -4.66
N GLN A 80 27.36 -7.83 -3.38
CA GLN A 80 27.53 -8.68 -2.21
C GLN A 80 26.30 -8.75 -1.32
N ARG A 81 25.34 -7.82 -1.49
CA ARG A 81 24.07 -7.86 -0.78
C ARG A 81 22.99 -8.40 -1.70
N SER A 82 21.95 -8.96 -1.10
CA SER A 82 20.82 -9.48 -1.85
C SER A 82 19.56 -9.42 -1.02
N VAL A 83 18.44 -9.26 -1.70
CA VAL A 83 17.10 -9.35 -1.12
C VAL A 83 16.34 -10.46 -1.82
N THR A 84 15.62 -11.28 -1.05
CA THR A 84 14.77 -12.33 -1.62
C THR A 84 13.31 -11.98 -1.42
N ILE A 85 12.58 -11.93 -2.53
CA ILE A 85 11.12 -11.84 -2.53
C ILE A 85 10.59 -13.25 -2.77
N ILE A 86 9.81 -13.75 -1.82
CA ILE A 86 9.20 -15.09 -1.90
C ILE A 86 7.92 -14.99 -2.74
N GLU A 87 7.53 -16.07 -3.42
CA GLU A 87 6.22 -16.18 -4.07
C GLU A 87 5.07 -15.88 -3.10
N GLY A 88 4.07 -15.13 -3.57
CA GLY A 88 2.92 -14.71 -2.77
C GLY A 88 3.16 -13.47 -1.89
N THR A 89 4.37 -12.90 -1.87
CA THR A 89 4.62 -11.61 -1.20
C THR A 89 3.84 -10.49 -1.88
N PRO A 90 3.03 -9.71 -1.15
CA PRO A 90 2.33 -8.55 -1.71
C PRO A 90 3.29 -7.49 -2.26
N GLY A 91 2.96 -6.88 -3.40
CA GLY A 91 3.78 -5.82 -3.96
C GLY A 91 3.33 -5.33 -5.32
N ILE A 92 4.07 -4.37 -5.84
CA ILE A 92 3.84 -3.75 -7.16
C ILE A 92 5.13 -3.80 -7.96
N ASN A 93 5.02 -4.04 -9.27
CA ASN A 93 6.16 -3.98 -10.18
C ASN A 93 5.87 -2.99 -11.31
N ASP A 94 6.27 -1.74 -11.11
CA ASP A 94 6.20 -0.67 -12.12
C ASP A 94 7.50 -0.57 -12.94
N CYS A 95 8.52 -1.35 -12.60
CA CYS A 95 9.74 -1.45 -13.38
C CYS A 95 9.62 -2.54 -14.44
N SER A 96 9.86 -2.20 -15.71
CA SER A 96 9.86 -3.19 -16.79
C SER A 96 11.07 -4.12 -16.69
N ILE A 97 10.86 -5.28 -16.06
CA ILE A 97 11.84 -6.37 -15.99
C ILE A 97 11.47 -7.41 -17.05
N ASP A 98 11.91 -7.19 -18.29
CA ASP A 98 11.60 -8.09 -19.40
C ASP A 98 12.29 -9.46 -19.26
N GLU A 99 13.50 -9.49 -18.72
CA GLU A 99 14.24 -10.73 -18.47
C GLU A 99 14.80 -10.79 -17.06
N ARG A 100 15.69 -9.86 -16.70
CA ARG A 100 16.30 -9.71 -15.38
C ARG A 100 16.46 -8.22 -15.07
N ALA A 101 16.47 -7.87 -13.79
CA ALA A 101 16.85 -6.50 -13.40
C ALA A 101 18.29 -6.25 -13.87
N LEU A 102 18.57 -5.07 -14.44
CA LEU A 102 19.88 -4.72 -14.98
C LEU A 102 20.26 -3.29 -14.56
N GLY A 103 20.24 -3.00 -13.26
CA GLY A 103 20.52 -1.66 -12.74
C GLY A 103 19.41 -0.64 -13.03
N ASN A 104 18.42 -0.93 -13.86
CA ASN A 104 17.38 0.01 -14.25
C ASN A 104 16.19 0.09 -13.27
N CYS A 105 16.21 -0.73 -12.21
CA CYS A 105 15.15 -0.81 -11.21
C CYS A 105 15.70 -0.54 -9.82
N ALA A 106 14.86 0.01 -8.96
CA ALA A 106 15.08 0.08 -7.53
C ALA A 106 13.97 -0.65 -6.79
N ILE A 107 14.31 -1.25 -5.64
CA ILE A 107 13.36 -1.87 -4.72
C ILE A 107 13.07 -0.94 -3.56
N PHE A 108 11.79 -0.82 -3.22
CA PHE A 108 11.30 -0.19 -2.00
C PHE A 108 10.53 -1.25 -1.22
N ALA A 109 11.11 -1.78 -0.15
CA ALA A 109 10.55 -2.88 0.62
C ALA A 109 10.30 -2.52 2.08
N ASP A 110 9.13 -2.95 2.55
CA ASP A 110 8.83 -3.06 3.97
C ASP A 110 9.38 -4.41 4.45
N LEU A 111 10.26 -4.35 5.45
CA LEU A 111 10.96 -5.51 5.98
C LEU A 111 10.51 -5.81 7.40
N LEU A 112 10.30 -7.09 7.68
CA LEU A 112 10.17 -7.63 9.03
C LEU A 112 11.38 -8.54 9.32
N GLY A 113 12.40 -7.97 9.97
CA GLY A 113 13.71 -8.59 10.04
C GLY A 113 14.36 -8.61 8.66
N GLU A 114 14.66 -9.81 8.13
CA GLU A 114 15.20 -10.00 6.78
C GLU A 114 14.11 -10.33 5.74
N ALA A 115 12.87 -10.54 6.18
CA ALA A 115 11.77 -10.95 5.31
C ALA A 115 11.06 -9.74 4.69
N VAL A 116 10.85 -9.78 3.38
CA VAL A 116 10.05 -8.79 2.64
C VAL A 116 8.57 -9.06 2.88
N VAL A 117 7.89 -8.14 3.57
CA VAL A 117 6.44 -8.23 3.81
C VAL A 117 5.63 -7.48 2.75
N TRP A 118 6.24 -6.47 2.13
CA TRP A 118 5.71 -5.79 0.95
C TRP A 118 6.84 -5.18 0.13
N PHE A 119 6.66 -5.04 -1.19
CA PHE A 119 7.62 -4.36 -2.04
C PHE A 119 6.98 -3.50 -3.14
N SER A 120 7.77 -2.55 -3.64
CA SER A 120 7.54 -1.84 -4.89
C SER A 120 8.82 -1.83 -5.71
N LEU A 121 8.75 -2.30 -6.95
CA LEU A 121 9.83 -2.16 -7.92
C LEU A 121 9.53 -0.97 -8.80
N GLN A 122 10.43 0.00 -8.81
CA GLN A 122 10.27 1.27 -9.51
C GLN A 122 11.40 1.49 -10.51
N PRO A 123 11.14 2.13 -11.66
CA PRO A 123 12.18 2.45 -12.62
C PRO A 123 13.10 3.55 -12.08
N VAL A 124 14.40 3.37 -12.32
CA VAL A 124 15.41 4.40 -12.07
C VAL A 124 15.45 5.35 -13.26
N VAL A 125 15.39 6.65 -12.98
CA VAL A 125 15.43 7.73 -13.98
C VAL A 125 16.83 8.34 -13.99
N ASN A 126 17.41 8.44 -15.20
CA ASN A 126 18.74 9.00 -15.45
C ASN A 126 19.86 8.42 -14.57
N ASP A 127 19.72 7.15 -14.14
CA ASP A 127 20.64 6.48 -13.22
C ASP A 127 20.81 7.14 -11.84
N GLU A 128 19.95 8.09 -11.48
CA GLU A 128 20.16 8.99 -10.34
C GLU A 128 19.03 8.90 -9.30
N TYR A 129 17.78 8.89 -9.76
CA TYR A 129 16.64 9.01 -8.85
C TYR A 129 15.46 8.11 -9.24
N VAL A 130 14.52 7.97 -8.32
CA VAL A 130 13.23 7.30 -8.55
C VAL A 130 12.09 8.29 -8.32
N VAL A 131 11.14 8.33 -9.25
CA VAL A 131 9.94 9.17 -9.11
C VAL A 131 8.97 8.51 -8.13
N MET A 132 8.56 9.28 -7.13
CA MET A 132 7.71 8.87 -6.04
C MET A 132 6.48 9.76 -5.93
N PRO A 133 5.37 9.26 -5.36
CA PRO A 133 4.18 10.07 -5.13
C PRO A 133 4.43 11.31 -4.24
N ALA A 134 3.48 12.26 -4.27
CA ALA A 134 3.50 13.45 -3.44
C ALA A 134 3.64 13.13 -1.95
N VAL A 135 4.39 13.96 -1.22
CA VAL A 135 4.48 13.89 0.25
C VAL A 135 3.29 14.63 0.87
N THR A 136 2.47 13.90 1.63
CA THR A 136 1.25 14.41 2.28
C THR A 136 1.48 14.80 3.73
N GLY A 137 2.54 14.30 4.38
CA GLY A 137 2.78 14.53 5.80
C GLY A 137 4.15 14.07 6.27
N PHE A 138 4.39 14.22 7.57
CA PHE A 138 5.59 13.73 8.24
C PHE A 138 5.19 13.09 9.57
N GLU A 139 5.75 11.92 9.87
CA GLU A 139 5.54 11.24 11.15
C GLU A 139 6.76 10.41 11.53
N ASN A 140 7.22 10.55 12.78
CA ASN A 140 8.39 9.87 13.34
C ASN A 140 9.66 10.06 12.50
N GLY A 141 9.85 11.27 11.94
CA GLY A 141 11.01 11.59 11.11
C GLY A 141 10.98 11.01 9.68
N LEU A 142 9.86 10.43 9.26
CA LEU A 142 9.66 9.94 7.90
C LEU A 142 8.63 10.79 7.16
N ALA A 143 8.83 10.98 5.87
CA ALA A 143 7.85 11.58 4.98
C ALA A 143 6.77 10.54 4.65
N ILE A 144 5.50 10.93 4.71
CA ILE A 144 4.35 10.12 4.33
C ILE A 144 3.97 10.49 2.90
N LEU A 145 3.91 9.50 2.02
CA LEU A 145 3.54 9.67 0.62
C LEU A 145 2.04 9.41 0.43
N ASN A 146 1.47 9.93 -0.65
CA ASN A 146 0.04 9.79 -0.97
C ASN A 146 -0.41 8.33 -1.10
N ASN A 147 0.49 7.42 -1.48
CA ASN A 147 0.21 5.98 -1.55
C ASN A 147 0.42 5.23 -0.21
N GLY A 148 0.68 5.93 0.90
CA GLY A 148 0.87 5.34 2.23
C GLY A 148 2.30 4.88 2.54
N MET A 149 3.23 4.99 1.59
CA MET A 149 4.65 4.72 1.88
C MET A 149 5.22 5.76 2.85
N ARG A 150 6.15 5.32 3.69
CA ARG A 150 6.91 6.18 4.60
C ARG A 150 8.39 6.00 4.32
N LEU A 151 9.05 7.10 3.96
CA LEU A 151 10.43 7.11 3.49
C LEU A 151 11.25 8.17 4.23
N ALA A 152 12.57 7.96 4.27
CA ALA A 152 13.51 8.99 4.69
C ALA A 152 13.42 10.21 3.76
N HIS A 153 13.76 11.37 4.28
CA HIS A 153 13.70 12.61 3.53
C HIS A 153 14.79 13.59 3.96
N ALA A 154 15.21 14.41 3.02
CA ALA A 154 16.12 15.51 3.27
C ALA A 154 15.50 16.53 4.24
N PRO A 155 16.31 17.26 5.03
CA PRO A 155 15.82 18.33 5.90
C PRO A 155 15.06 19.43 5.15
N ALA A 156 15.40 19.65 3.88
CA ALA A 156 14.75 20.59 2.99
C ALA A 156 14.65 20.01 1.58
N PHE A 157 13.46 20.11 0.99
CA PHE A 157 13.24 19.71 -0.39
C PHE A 157 13.66 20.80 -1.36
N THR A 158 14.39 20.41 -2.41
CA THR A 158 14.54 21.22 -3.62
C THR A 158 13.18 21.30 -4.31
N ARG A 159 12.65 22.50 -4.47
CA ARG A 159 11.33 22.74 -5.07
C ARG A 159 11.53 23.08 -6.55
N ARG A 160 11.06 22.20 -7.44
CA ARG A 160 11.12 22.36 -8.89
C ARG A 160 9.72 22.65 -9.42
N CYS A 161 9.31 23.91 -9.27
CA CYS A 161 7.99 24.40 -9.67
C CYS A 161 8.16 25.69 -10.49
N PRO A 162 7.16 26.06 -11.32
CA PRO A 162 7.18 27.33 -12.04
C PRO A 162 7.22 28.54 -11.10
N ASP A 163 6.45 28.45 -10.00
CA ASP A 163 6.40 29.46 -8.96
C ASP A 163 7.47 29.22 -7.89
N GLU A 164 7.99 30.32 -7.34
CA GLU A 164 8.95 30.28 -6.24
C GLU A 164 8.22 30.31 -4.90
N TYR A 165 8.51 29.30 -4.07
CA TYR A 165 7.95 29.18 -2.72
C TYR A 165 9.03 29.34 -1.66
N VAL A 166 8.69 29.99 -0.55
CA VAL A 166 9.59 30.22 0.58
C VAL A 166 9.86 28.91 1.34
N SER A 167 8.87 28.01 1.37
CA SER A 167 9.00 26.71 2.05
C SER A 167 8.25 25.57 1.34
N PHE A 168 8.59 24.32 1.67
CA PHE A 168 7.84 23.15 1.24
C PHE A 168 6.39 23.16 1.75
N THR A 169 6.16 23.62 2.97
CA THR A 169 4.81 23.73 3.55
C THR A 169 3.94 24.70 2.78
N GLU A 170 4.48 25.85 2.39
CA GLU A 170 3.79 26.83 1.57
C GLU A 170 3.44 26.25 0.19
N MET A 171 4.45 25.69 -0.51
CA MET A 171 4.25 25.01 -1.78
C MET A 171 3.13 23.97 -1.71
N ARG A 172 3.15 23.07 -0.72
CA ARG A 172 2.12 22.04 -0.56
C ARG A 172 0.74 22.60 -0.23
N THR A 173 0.68 23.73 0.47
CA THR A 173 -0.61 24.39 0.78
C THR A 173 -1.27 24.93 -0.49
N GLU A 174 -0.47 25.38 -1.45
CA GLU A 174 -0.95 25.96 -2.70
C GLU A 174 -1.14 24.91 -3.81
N VAL A 175 -0.17 24.04 -4.02
CA VAL A 175 -0.16 22.99 -5.06
C VAL A 175 -0.96 21.75 -4.65
N GLY A 176 -1.24 21.57 -3.36
CA GLY A 176 -1.96 20.40 -2.85
C GLY A 176 -1.13 19.12 -3.03
N THR A 177 -1.63 18.18 -3.83
CA THR A 177 -0.94 16.91 -4.15
C THR A 177 -0.51 16.82 -5.62
N ASP A 178 -0.58 17.93 -6.36
CA ASP A 178 -0.26 17.99 -7.80
C ASP A 178 1.25 18.14 -8.04
N PHE A 179 2.02 17.26 -7.41
CA PHE A 179 3.46 17.16 -7.55
C PHE A 179 3.93 15.71 -7.32
N VAL A 180 5.13 15.41 -7.77
CA VAL A 180 5.83 14.16 -7.43
C VAL A 180 7.05 14.47 -6.59
N THR A 181 7.57 13.48 -5.88
CA THR A 181 8.85 13.59 -5.19
C THR A 181 9.89 12.72 -5.84
N TRP A 182 11.18 13.06 -5.68
CA TRP A 182 12.26 12.21 -6.15
C TRP A 182 13.00 11.61 -4.96
N TRP A 183 13.22 10.30 -5.03
CA TRP A 183 14.13 9.58 -4.16
C TRP A 183 15.51 9.57 -4.79
N SER A 184 16.48 10.21 -4.13
CA SER A 184 17.90 10.17 -4.52
C SER A 184 18.49 8.81 -4.16
N LEU A 185 19.07 8.12 -5.14
CA LEU A 185 19.79 6.86 -4.88
C LEU A 185 21.16 7.10 -4.23
N GLU A 186 21.75 8.29 -4.41
CA GLU A 186 23.02 8.67 -3.80
C GLU A 186 22.84 8.99 -2.31
N ASP A 187 21.84 9.81 -1.98
CA ASP A 187 21.61 10.26 -0.60
C ASP A 187 20.73 9.30 0.21
N ALA A 188 20.06 8.35 -0.46
CA ALA A 188 19.08 7.44 0.12
C ALA A 188 17.97 8.16 0.91
N GLU A 189 17.44 9.24 0.31
CA GLU A 189 16.33 10.02 0.86
C GLU A 189 15.51 10.72 -0.23
N LEU A 190 14.31 11.17 0.12
CA LEU A 190 13.54 12.08 -0.73
C LEU A 190 14.15 13.48 -0.71
N THR A 191 14.55 14.00 -1.88
CA THR A 191 15.31 15.26 -1.99
C THR A 191 14.57 16.37 -2.73
N ASP A 192 13.70 16.02 -3.68
CA ASP A 192 13.06 16.98 -4.58
C ASP A 192 11.54 16.85 -4.53
N ALA A 193 10.86 17.99 -4.70
CA ALA A 193 9.44 18.06 -4.98
C ALA A 193 9.24 18.78 -6.32
N VAL A 194 8.59 18.11 -7.26
CA VAL A 194 8.47 18.53 -8.66
C VAL A 194 7.01 18.67 -9.04
N CYS A 195 6.57 19.90 -9.28
CA CYS A 195 5.19 20.19 -9.66
C CYS A 195 4.88 19.56 -11.03
N THR A 196 3.73 18.88 -11.14
CA THR A 196 3.29 18.22 -12.38
C THR A 196 2.40 19.10 -13.25
N THR A 197 1.89 20.19 -12.66
CA THR A 197 1.12 21.24 -13.32
C THR A 197 1.94 22.52 -13.39
N GLY A 198 1.91 23.15 -14.57
CA GLY A 198 2.30 24.53 -14.82
C GLY A 198 1.24 25.20 -15.67
#